data_AF-A0A1C6YYA4-F1
#
_entry.id   AF-A0A1C6YYA4-F1
#
_cell.length_a   1.000
_cell.length_b   1.000
_cell.length_c   1.000
_cell.angle_alpha   90.00
_cell.angle_beta   90.00
_cell.angle_gamma   90.00
#
_symmetry.space_group_name_H-M   'P 1'
#
loop_
_entity.id
_entity.type
_entity.pdbx_description
1 polymer ?
#
loop_
_entity_poly.entity_id
_entity_poly.type
_entity_poly.pdbx_seq_one_letter_code
_entity_poly.pdbx_strand_id
1 'polypeptide(L)'
;MFSFRNETTGMFFGMSLQIYSDMFNLADEETQRVIYTKVMDPEFINSFIGLAIIMAEKCFRDSVWKKNAEEKLAEVDFREVKQALFKTHYEVLAESL
;
A
#
# COMPACT_ATOMS: atom_id res chain seq x y z
N MET A 1 -11.65 -0.89 -11.17
CA MET A 1 -10.48 -0.16 -11.71
C MET A 1 -10.44 1.22 -11.07
N PHE A 2 -9.40 1.52 -10.28
CA PHE A 2 -9.23 2.86 -9.72
C PHE A 2 -8.87 3.85 -10.83
N SER A 3 -9.51 5.01 -10.84
CA SER A 3 -9.17 6.12 -11.74
C SER A 3 -8.48 7.18 -10.90
N PHE A 4 -7.15 7.20 -10.92
CA PHE A 4 -6.35 8.19 -10.21
C PHE A 4 -6.28 9.51 -10.97
N ARG A 5 -6.14 10.62 -10.25
CA ARG A 5 -6.08 11.96 -10.85
C ARG A 5 -4.83 12.18 -11.71
N ASN A 6 -3.73 11.51 -11.38
CA ASN A 6 -2.50 11.56 -12.15
C ASN A 6 -1.81 10.19 -12.18
N GLU A 7 -0.97 10.00 -13.20
CA GLU A 7 -0.25 8.75 -13.43
C GLU A 7 0.68 8.40 -12.27
N THR A 8 1.38 9.38 -11.71
CA THR A 8 2.33 9.20 -10.61
C THR A 8 1.65 8.62 -9.36
N THR A 9 0.43 9.06 -9.05
CA THR A 9 -0.39 8.54 -7.94
C THR A 9 -0.80 7.09 -8.21
N GLY A 10 -1.18 6.75 -9.45
CA GLY A 10 -1.50 5.38 -9.83
C GLY A 10 -0.30 4.43 -9.77
N MET A 11 0.87 4.89 -10.20
CA MET A 11 2.12 4.12 -10.07
C MET A 11 2.51 3.92 -8.61
N PHE A 12 2.43 4.97 -7.80
CA PHE A 12 2.73 4.89 -6.37
C PHE A 12 1.74 3.97 -5.64
N PHE A 13 0.46 3.99 -6.02
CA PHE A 13 -0.53 3.03 -5.53
C PHE A 13 -0.14 1.60 -5.88
N GLY A 14 0.23 1.31 -7.13
CA GLY A 14 0.63 -0.03 -7.56
C GLY A 14 1.83 -0.57 -6.75
N MET A 15 2.85 0.27 -6.53
CA MET A 15 3.99 -0.08 -5.69
C MET A 15 3.57 -0.33 -4.23
N SER A 16 2.73 0.55 -3.68
CA SER A 16 2.22 0.43 -2.31
C SER A 16 1.38 -0.85 -2.13
N LEU A 17 0.57 -1.21 -3.12
CA LEU A 17 -0.26 -2.42 -3.11
C LEU A 17 0.60 -3.69 -3.16
N GLN A 18 1.65 -3.70 -3.99
CA GLN A 18 2.59 -4.82 -4.05
C GLN A 18 3.26 -5.03 -2.68
N ILE A 19 3.80 -3.96 -2.09
CA ILE A 19 4.45 -4.04 -0.78
C ILE A 19 3.44 -4.46 0.30
N TYR A 20 2.24 -3.90 0.28
CA TYR A 20 1.17 -4.28 1.19
C TYR A 20 0.89 -5.79 1.11
N SER A 21 0.79 -6.36 -0.10
CA SER A 21 0.60 -7.80 -0.31
C SER A 21 1.80 -8.62 0.15
N ASP A 22 3.03 -8.17 -0.15
CA ASP A 22 4.27 -8.83 0.25
C ASP A 22 4.41 -8.91 1.78
N MET A 23 3.96 -7.88 2.51
CA MET A 23 3.96 -7.90 3.98
C MET A 23 3.10 -9.04 4.56
N PHE A 24 2.06 -9.51 3.86
CA PHE A 24 1.35 -10.74 4.23
C PHE A 24 2.09 -11.97 3.74
N ASN A 25 2.42 -12.01 2.45
CA ASN A 25 2.85 -13.25 1.78
C ASN A 25 4.27 -13.69 2.14
N LEU A 26 5.14 -12.76 2.54
CA LEU A 26 6.54 -13.03 2.88
C LEU A 26 6.78 -13.12 4.39
N ALA A 27 5.78 -12.83 5.22
CA ALA A 27 5.86 -13.04 6.66
C ALA A 27 5.95 -14.53 6.99
N ASP A 28 6.66 -14.87 8.07
CA ASP A 28 6.66 -16.23 8.60
C ASP A 28 5.27 -16.64 9.12
N GLU A 29 5.04 -17.94 9.32
CA GLU A 29 3.72 -18.46 9.71
C GLU A 29 3.18 -17.88 11.02
N GLU A 30 4.03 -17.58 12.00
CA GLU A 30 3.61 -17.03 13.29
C GLU A 30 3.13 -15.59 13.09
N THR A 31 3.92 -14.79 12.38
CA THR A 31 3.58 -13.41 12.03
C THR A 31 2.30 -13.34 11.17
N GLN A 32 2.17 -14.23 10.17
CA GLN A 32 0.96 -14.31 9.34
C GLN A 32 -0.29 -14.57 10.19
N ARG A 33 -0.24 -15.53 11.13
CA ARG A 33 -1.37 -15.80 12.03
C ARG A 33 -1.78 -14.56 12.82
N VAL A 34 -0.82 -13.84 13.38
CA VAL A 34 -1.11 -12.59 14.11
C VAL A 34 -1.79 -11.58 13.19
N ILE A 35 -1.25 -11.36 12.00
CA ILE A 35 -1.84 -10.44 11.01
C ILE A 35 -3.28 -10.86 10.68
N TYR A 36 -3.53 -12.14 10.36
CA TYR A 36 -4.86 -12.65 10.04
C TYR A 36 -5.88 -12.46 11.16
N THR A 37 -5.48 -12.53 12.43
CA THR A 37 -6.40 -12.24 13.55
C THR A 37 -6.81 -10.76 13.64
N LYS A 38 -6.09 -9.88 12.95
CA LYS A 38 -6.27 -8.43 12.98
C LYS A 38 -6.72 -7.83 11.65
N VAL A 39 -6.96 -8.62 10.61
CA VAL A 39 -7.31 -8.07 9.28
C VAL A 39 -8.63 -7.30 9.24
N MET A 40 -9.54 -7.57 10.18
CA MET A 40 -10.79 -6.82 10.31
C MET A 40 -10.68 -5.60 11.23
N ASP A 41 -9.57 -5.44 11.97
CA ASP A 41 -9.35 -4.33 12.90
C ASP A 41 -8.92 -3.07 12.12
N PRO A 42 -9.75 -2.01 12.09
CA PRO A 42 -9.47 -0.83 11.29
C PRO A 42 -8.23 -0.05 11.75
N GLU A 43 -7.91 -0.06 13.05
CA GLU A 43 -6.74 0.65 13.59
C GLU A 43 -5.45 -0.07 13.20
N PHE A 44 -5.47 -1.40 13.28
CA PHE A 44 -4.38 -2.24 12.80
C PHE A 44 -4.17 -2.04 11.30
N ILE A 45 -5.22 -2.15 10.48
CA ILE A 45 -5.12 -1.99 9.03
C ILE A 45 -4.67 -0.58 8.63
N ASN A 46 -5.13 0.46 9.32
CA ASN A 46 -4.66 1.82 9.11
C ASN A 46 -3.15 1.95 9.29
N SER A 47 -2.63 1.31 10.34
CA SER A 47 -1.19 1.30 10.64
C SER A 47 -0.42 0.45 9.65
N PHE A 48 -0.95 -0.72 9.27
CA PHE A 48 -0.34 -1.65 8.33
C PHE A 48 -0.25 -1.04 6.91
N ILE A 49 -1.30 -0.39 6.43
CA ILE A 49 -1.29 0.40 5.18
C ILE A 49 -0.28 1.55 5.28
N GLY A 50 -0.20 2.22 6.42
CA GLY A 50 0.79 3.27 6.66
C GLY A 50 2.23 2.77 6.49
N LEU A 51 2.54 1.58 7.01
CA LEU A 51 3.84 0.94 6.84
C LEU A 51 4.13 0.63 5.36
N ALA A 52 3.15 0.08 4.63
CA ALA A 52 3.31 -0.20 3.20
C ALA A 52 3.60 1.08 2.39
N ILE A 53 2.93 2.19 2.69
CA ILE A 53 3.18 3.49 2.05
C ILE A 53 4.60 3.99 2.35
N ILE A 54 5.05 3.92 3.61
CA ILE A 54 6.42 4.36 3.99
C ILE A 54 7.48 3.51 3.27
N MET A 55 7.26 2.20 3.15
CA MET A 55 8.15 1.31 2.42
C MET A 55 8.14 1.60 0.92
N ALA A 56 6.96 1.85 0.33
CA ALA A 56 6.82 2.25 -1.06
C ALA A 56 7.56 3.56 -1.34
N GLU A 57 7.47 4.53 -0.44
CA GLU A 57 8.19 5.80 -0.56
C GLU A 57 9.70 5.58 -0.60
N LYS A 58 10.25 4.73 0.27
CA LYS A 58 11.68 4.36 0.24
C LYS A 58 12.06 3.71 -1.08
N CYS A 59 11.31 2.68 -1.50
CA CYS A 59 11.54 2.00 -2.78
C CYS A 59 11.45 2.96 -3.97
N PHE A 60 10.51 3.90 -3.94
CA PHE A 60 10.32 4.89 -4.99
C PHE A 60 11.53 5.83 -5.10
N ARG A 61 12.04 6.33 -3.96
CA ARG A 61 13.27 7.15 -3.90
C ARG A 61 14.50 6.39 -4.38
N ASP A 62 14.58 5.09 -4.08
CA ASP A 62 15.71 4.22 -4.45
C ASP A 62 15.65 3.71 -5.91
N SER A 63 14.50 3.81 -6.57
CA SER A 63 14.29 3.34 -7.94
C SER A 63 14.99 4.19 -9.02
N VAL A 64 14.92 3.74 -10.29
CA VAL A 64 15.53 4.34 -11.49
C VAL A 64 15.16 5.83 -11.69
N TRP A 65 14.15 6.33 -10.98
CA TRP A 65 13.66 7.70 -11.04
C TRP A 65 14.51 8.68 -10.23
N LYS A 66 15.67 8.27 -9.72
CA LYS A 66 16.59 9.02 -8.86
C LYS A 66 16.80 10.49 -9.21
N LYS A 67 16.72 10.86 -10.50
CA LYS A 67 16.89 12.26 -10.94
C LYS A 67 15.68 13.15 -10.62
N ASN A 68 14.45 12.61 -10.56
CA ASN A 68 13.21 13.36 -10.36
C ASN A 68 12.27 12.71 -9.31
N ALA A 69 12.77 11.77 -8.49
CA ALA A 69 11.95 11.03 -7.54
C ALA A 69 11.23 11.93 -6.55
N GLU A 70 11.90 12.99 -6.07
CA GLU A 70 11.30 13.99 -5.17
C GLU A 70 10.15 14.77 -5.83
N GLU A 71 10.36 15.22 -7.07
CA GLU A 71 9.33 15.94 -7.84
C GLU A 71 8.11 15.04 -8.07
N LYS A 72 8.36 13.77 -8.42
CA LYS A 72 7.29 12.79 -8.63
C LYS A 72 6.58 12.43 -7.33
N LEU A 73 7.29 12.28 -6.21
CA LEU A 73 6.67 12.08 -4.91
C LEU A 73 5.79 13.28 -4.50
N ALA A 74 6.18 14.50 -4.86
CA ALA A 74 5.36 15.68 -4.61
C ALA A 74 4.07 15.71 -5.43
N GLU A 75 4.00 15.00 -6.56
CA GLU A 75 2.77 14.83 -7.37
C GLU A 75 1.81 13.76 -6.79
N VAL A 76 2.27 12.93 -5.84
CA VAL A 76 1.46 11.83 -5.30
C VAL A 76 0.38 12.36 -4.36
N ASP A 77 -0.88 12.02 -4.66
CA ASP A 77 -1.97 12.18 -3.71
C ASP A 77 -1.99 10.99 -2.72
N PHE A 78 -1.23 11.11 -1.63
CA PHE A 78 -1.12 10.06 -0.60
C PHE A 78 -2.47 9.74 0.06
N ARG A 79 -3.41 10.69 0.09
CA ARG A 79 -4.75 10.44 0.61
C ARG A 79 -5.52 9.51 -0.33
N GLU A 80 -5.47 9.77 -1.63
CA GLU A 80 -6.10 8.93 -2.64
C GLU A 80 -5.50 7.51 -2.64
N VAL A 81 -4.17 7.39 -2.55
CA VAL A 81 -3.47 6.11 -2.40
C VAL A 81 -3.96 5.34 -1.18
N LYS A 82 -3.98 6.00 -0.01
CA LYS A 82 -4.42 5.37 1.25
C LYS A 82 -5.87 4.91 1.17
N GLN A 83 -6.77 5.72 0.61
CA GLN A 83 -8.18 5.36 0.41
C GLN A 83 -8.34 4.17 -0.54
N ALA A 84 -7.58 4.13 -1.62
CA ALA A 84 -7.60 3.02 -2.57
C ALA A 84 -7.10 1.72 -1.94
N LEU A 85 -6.03 1.77 -1.12
CA LEU A 85 -5.54 0.60 -0.38
C LEU A 85 -6.57 0.08 0.61
N PHE A 86 -7.22 0.95 1.38
CA PHE A 86 -8.30 0.55 2.29
C PHE A 86 -9.46 -0.11 1.55
N LYS A 87 -9.90 0.49 0.44
CA LYS A 87 -10.98 -0.07 -0.36
C LYS A 87 -10.59 -1.45 -0.90
N THR A 88 -9.39 -1.58 -1.46
CA THR A 88 -8.88 -2.87 -1.97
C THR A 88 -8.85 -3.93 -0.89
N HIS A 89 -8.35 -3.60 0.31
CA HIS A 89 -8.30 -4.52 1.45
C HIS A 89 -9.69 -5.07 1.81
N TYR A 90 -10.66 -4.18 1.99
CA TYR A 90 -12.00 -4.60 2.39
C TYR A 90 -12.80 -5.28 1.25
N GLU A 91 -12.53 -4.94 0.00
CA GLU A 91 -13.09 -5.68 -1.16
C GLU A 91 -12.58 -7.12 -1.18
N VAL A 92 -11.25 -7.32 -1.04
CA VAL A 92 -10.66 -8.67 -0.99
C VAL A 92 -11.17 -9.48 0.21
N LEU A 93 -11.29 -8.86 1.38
CA LEU A 93 -11.87 -9.52 2.55
C LEU A 93 -13.33 -9.94 2.32
N ALA A 94 -14.14 -9.08 1.70
CA ALA A 94 -15.54 -9.39 1.40
C ALA A 94 -15.68 -10.54 0.39
N GLU A 95 -14.76 -10.66 -0.56
CA GLU A 95 -14.70 -11.78 -1.52
C GLU A 95 -14.18 -13.09 -0.91
N SER A 96 -13.52 -13.02 0.25
CA SER A 96 -12.93 -14.16 0.95
C SER A 96 -13.84 -14.77 2.03
N LEU A 97 -15.04 -14.22 2.22
CA LEU A 97 -16.08 -14.66 3.16
C LEU A 97 -17.18 -15.46 2.46
#